data_AF-A0A0G0BDG4-F1
#
_entry.id   AF-A0A0G0BDG4-F1
#
_cell.length_a   1.000
_cell.length_b   1.000
_cell.length_c   1.000
_cell.angle_alpha   90.00
_cell.angle_beta   90.00
_cell.angle_gamma   90.00
#
_symmetry.space_group_name_H-M   'P 1'
#
loop_
_entity.id
_entity.type
_entity.pdbx_description
1 polymer ?
#
loop_
_entity_poly.entity_id
_entity_poly.type
_entity_poly.pdbx_seq_one_letter_code
_entity_poly.pdbx_strand_id
1 'polypeptide(L)'
;MEKKAFGWELPVFAHISLLRNPDKSKLSKRKNPVWTSYYLDQGIFPEVLLNYLALMGWSHPEGKDIFSLDEYIKVFDIKDIQKTAPVFDPVKLEWMNGMYIRQSQKSKVKSQILIGIL
;
A
#
# COMPACT_ATOMS: atom_id res chain seq x y z
N MET A 1 -5.06 23.17 -22.13
CA MET A 1 -5.26 23.84 -23.42
C MET A 1 -4.53 23.15 -24.56
N GLU A 2 -3.30 22.63 -24.35
CA GLU A 2 -2.51 21.99 -25.42
C GLU A 2 -3.12 20.74 -26.07
N LYS A 3 -3.70 19.79 -25.31
CA LYS A 3 -4.17 18.51 -25.89
C LYS A 3 -5.33 18.65 -26.90
N LYS A 4 -6.19 19.66 -26.74
CA LYS A 4 -7.27 19.97 -27.70
C LYS A 4 -6.71 20.55 -29.00
N ALA A 5 -5.53 21.18 -28.97
CA ALA A 5 -4.89 21.70 -30.17
C ALA A 5 -4.39 20.59 -31.11
N PHE A 6 -4.10 19.40 -30.57
CA PHE A 6 -3.67 18.23 -31.34
C PHE A 6 -4.82 17.33 -31.83
N GLY A 7 -6.09 17.69 -31.54
CA GLY A 7 -7.26 16.91 -31.95
C GLY A 7 -7.40 15.54 -31.28
N TRP A 8 -6.74 15.32 -30.15
CA TRP A 8 -6.77 14.02 -29.45
C TRP A 8 -7.93 13.92 -28.46
N GLU A 9 -8.49 12.72 -28.34
CA GLU A 9 -9.40 12.40 -27.25
C GLU A 9 -8.67 12.44 -25.91
N LEU A 10 -9.29 13.07 -24.92
CA LEU A 10 -8.70 13.18 -23.58
C LEU A 10 -8.88 11.86 -22.83
N PRO A 11 -7.82 11.35 -22.17
CA PRO A 11 -7.97 10.20 -21.29
C PRO A 11 -8.80 10.59 -20.05
N VAL A 12 -9.32 9.58 -19.38
CA VAL A 12 -9.90 9.77 -18.04
C VAL A 12 -8.77 10.05 -17.05
N PHE A 13 -8.93 11.08 -16.23
CA PHE A 13 -7.97 11.44 -15.19
C PHE A 13 -8.52 11.05 -13.81
N ALA A 14 -7.76 10.25 -13.06
CA ALA A 14 -8.02 9.95 -11.67
C ALA A 14 -6.88 10.48 -10.81
N HIS A 15 -7.17 11.46 -9.95
CA HIS A 15 -6.18 12.02 -9.02
C HIS A 15 -6.30 11.32 -7.67
N ILE A 16 -5.19 10.78 -7.20
CA ILE A 16 -5.08 10.15 -5.88
C ILE A 16 -4.52 11.15 -4.85
N SER A 17 -4.96 11.00 -3.60
CA SER A 17 -4.53 11.88 -2.53
C SER A 17 -3.11 11.58 -2.06
N LEU A 18 -2.42 12.62 -1.57
CA LEU A 18 -1.07 12.48 -1.03
C LEU A 18 -1.09 11.75 0.32
N LEU A 19 -0.13 10.86 0.51
CA LEU A 19 0.11 10.22 1.80
C LEU A 19 0.57 11.25 2.85
N ARG A 20 0.10 11.06 4.07
CA ARG A 20 0.47 11.87 5.24
C ARG A 20 1.17 11.02 6.29
N ASN A 21 1.94 11.68 7.14
CA ASN A 21 2.49 11.08 8.36
C ASN A 21 1.39 10.97 9.43
N PRO A 22 1.63 10.24 10.54
CA PRO A 22 0.70 10.19 11.68
C PRO A 22 0.35 11.59 12.25
N ASP A 23 1.29 12.53 12.20
CA ASP A 23 1.08 13.94 12.57
C ASP A 23 0.30 14.77 11.53
N LYS A 24 -0.21 14.12 10.47
CA LYS A 24 -0.94 14.69 9.31
C LYS A 24 -0.12 15.61 8.41
N SER A 25 1.18 15.79 8.67
CA SER A 25 2.08 16.48 7.74
C SER A 25 2.32 15.63 6.47
N LYS A 26 2.79 16.25 5.39
CA LYS A 26 3.07 15.54 4.14
C LYS A 26 4.18 14.50 4.36
N LEU A 27 3.93 13.26 3.91
CA LEU A 27 4.98 12.24 3.87
C LEU A 27 6.10 12.70 2.93
N SER A 28 7.34 12.72 3.43
CA SER A 28 8.48 13.22 2.66
C SER A 28 9.78 12.50 3.03
N LYS A 29 10.69 12.43 2.05
CA LYS A 29 12.03 11.84 2.17
C LYS A 29 12.89 12.44 3.30
N ARG A 30 12.59 13.67 3.72
CA ARG A 30 13.42 14.40 4.70
C ARG A 30 13.23 13.94 6.13
N LYS A 31 12.07 13.33 6.43
CA LYS A 31 11.66 13.00 7.81
C LYS A 31 11.45 11.52 8.04
N ASN A 32 11.09 10.76 7.00
CA ASN A 32 10.67 9.36 7.13
C ASN A 32 11.29 8.50 6.03
N PRO A 33 11.54 7.21 6.30
CA PRO A 33 11.81 6.24 5.25
C PRO A 33 10.58 6.13 4.35
N VAL A 34 10.69 6.54 3.09
CA VAL A 34 9.58 6.48 2.11
C VAL A 34 9.80 5.41 1.04
N TRP A 35 10.96 4.77 1.04
CA TRP A 35 11.31 3.72 0.09
C TRP A 35 10.74 2.40 0.59
N THR A 36 10.06 1.65 -0.29
CA THR A 36 9.56 0.31 0.05
C THR A 36 10.70 -0.64 0.40
N SER A 37 11.87 -0.48 -0.24
CA SER A 37 13.08 -1.26 0.06
C SER A 37 13.46 -1.21 1.54
N TYR A 38 13.37 -0.03 2.18
CA TYR A 38 13.63 0.09 3.61
C TYR A 38 12.77 -0.87 4.43
N TYR A 39 11.48 -0.97 4.13
CA TYR A 39 10.57 -1.86 4.87
C TYR A 39 10.85 -3.34 4.58
N LEU A 40 11.22 -3.67 3.34
CA LEU A 40 11.68 -5.02 2.99
C LEU A 40 12.93 -5.41 3.79
N ASP A 41 13.91 -4.50 3.89
CA ASP A 41 15.14 -4.69 4.67
C ASP A 41 14.86 -4.80 6.18
N GLN A 42 13.76 -4.23 6.66
CA GLN A 42 13.27 -4.41 8.04
C GLN A 42 12.47 -5.72 8.25
N GLY A 43 12.36 -6.57 7.22
CA GLY A 43 11.65 -7.86 7.32
C GLY A 43 10.13 -7.76 7.17
N ILE A 44 9.61 -6.66 6.61
CA ILE A 44 8.22 -6.61 6.17
C ILE A 44 8.06 -7.44 4.91
N PHE A 45 7.08 -8.34 4.89
CA PHE A 45 6.86 -9.19 3.73
C PHE A 45 6.30 -8.40 2.54
N PRO A 46 6.72 -8.71 1.29
CA PRO A 46 6.22 -8.02 0.10
C PRO A 46 4.69 -8.03 -0.01
N GLU A 47 4.05 -9.16 0.31
CA GLU A 47 2.59 -9.27 0.29
C GLU A 47 1.90 -8.34 1.31
N VAL A 48 2.54 -8.08 2.44
CA VAL A 48 2.04 -7.17 3.48
C VAL A 48 2.10 -5.73 2.99
N LEU A 49 3.21 -5.34 2.35
CA LEU A 49 3.33 -4.00 1.74
C LEU A 49 2.26 -3.77 0.67
N LEU A 50 1.99 -4.77 -0.17
CA LEU A 50 0.95 -4.67 -1.21
C LEU A 50 -0.43 -4.50 -0.58
N ASN A 51 -0.81 -5.33 0.39
CA ASN A 51 -2.08 -5.21 1.10
C ASN A 51 -2.19 -3.86 1.83
N TYR A 52 -1.14 -3.43 2.52
CA TYR A 52 -1.13 -2.18 3.28
C TYR A 52 -1.25 -0.95 2.37
N LEU A 53 -0.51 -0.92 1.25
CA LEU A 53 -0.60 0.17 0.28
C LEU A 53 -1.96 0.19 -0.44
N ALA A 54 -2.59 -0.96 -0.66
CA ALA A 54 -3.94 -1.02 -1.20
C ALA A 54 -4.97 -0.34 -0.29
N LEU A 55 -4.77 -0.34 1.03
CA LEU A 55 -5.61 0.40 1.98
C LEU A 55 -5.38 1.93 1.95
N MET A 56 -4.35 2.42 1.25
CA MET A 56 -4.05 3.85 1.17
C MET A 56 -4.98 4.56 0.19
N GLY A 57 -6.17 4.91 0.67
CA GLY A 57 -7.18 5.62 -0.12
C GLY A 57 -8.23 4.69 -0.73
N TRP A 58 -8.29 3.43 -0.29
CA TRP A 58 -9.34 2.49 -0.63
C TRP A 58 -9.68 1.65 0.61
N SER A 59 -10.87 1.08 0.66
CA SER A 59 -11.30 0.19 1.74
C SER A 59 -11.99 -1.01 1.13
N HIS A 60 -11.70 -2.20 1.67
CA HIS A 60 -12.34 -3.42 1.22
C HIS A 60 -13.86 -3.33 1.39
N PRO A 61 -14.70 -3.75 0.43
CA PRO A 61 -16.16 -3.65 0.52
C PRO A 61 -16.75 -4.35 1.76
N GLU A 62 -16.10 -5.44 2.19
CA GLU A 62 -16.45 -6.17 3.43
C GLU A 62 -15.78 -5.61 4.70
N GLY A 63 -15.08 -4.48 4.65
CA GLY A 63 -14.42 -3.86 5.80
C GLY A 63 -13.19 -4.60 6.34
N LYS A 64 -12.57 -5.47 5.53
CA LYS A 64 -11.38 -6.24 5.89
C LYS A 64 -10.10 -5.42 5.69
N ASP A 65 -9.18 -5.54 6.65
CA ASP A 65 -7.81 -4.99 6.54
C ASP A 65 -6.80 -6.01 6.01
N ILE A 66 -7.05 -7.31 6.20
CA ILE A 66 -6.17 -8.41 5.76
C ILE A 66 -6.79 -9.08 4.54
N PHE A 67 -6.11 -9.03 3.39
CA PHE A 67 -6.53 -9.66 2.14
C PHE A 67 -5.34 -9.84 1.20
N SER A 68 -5.41 -10.86 0.35
CA SER A 68 -4.43 -11.11 -0.70
C SER A 68 -4.56 -10.13 -1.87
N LEU A 69 -3.50 -10.02 -2.69
CA LEU A 69 -3.55 -9.24 -3.92
C LEU A 69 -4.63 -9.75 -4.89
N ASP A 70 -4.84 -11.07 -4.96
CA ASP A 70 -5.88 -11.67 -5.82
C ASP A 70 -7.29 -11.29 -5.36
N GLU A 71 -7.53 -11.25 -4.05
CA GLU A 71 -8.80 -10.75 -3.50
C GLU A 71 -8.99 -9.27 -3.81
N TYR A 72 -7.95 -8.45 -3.65
CA TYR A 72 -7.98 -7.03 -4.00
C TYR A 72 -8.34 -6.81 -5.47
N ILE A 73 -7.66 -7.49 -6.41
CA ILE A 73 -7.90 -7.35 -7.85
C ILE A 73 -9.36 -7.70 -8.21
N LYS A 74 -9.97 -8.68 -7.54
CA LYS A 74 -11.35 -9.10 -7.82
C LYS A 74 -12.40 -8.06 -7.42
N VAL A 75 -12.11 -7.25 -6.41
CA VAL A 75 -13.10 -6.33 -5.80
C VAL A 75 -12.74 -4.86 -5.96
N PHE A 76 -11.57 -4.56 -6.52
CA PHE A 76 -11.14 -3.18 -6.77
C PHE A 76 -11.96 -2.52 -7.87
N ASP A 77 -12.46 -1.31 -7.58
CA ASP A 77 -13.02 -0.38 -8.56
C ASP A 77 -12.49 1.02 -8.26
N ILE A 78 -12.10 1.75 -9.31
CA ILE A 78 -11.56 3.11 -9.19
C ILE A 78 -12.56 4.08 -8.54
N LYS A 79 -13.87 3.81 -8.64
CA LYS A 79 -14.92 4.62 -8.01
C LYS A 79 -14.87 4.58 -6.48
N ASP A 80 -14.27 3.54 -5.92
CA ASP A 80 -14.16 3.32 -4.47
C ASP A 80 -12.91 3.96 -3.87
N ILE A 81 -12.09 4.62 -4.70
CA ILE A 81 -10.96 5.45 -4.24
C ILE A 81 -11.49 6.69 -3.51
N GLN A 82 -11.02 6.86 -2.28
CA GLN A 82 -11.37 7.95 -1.40
C GLN A 82 -10.50 9.19 -1.68
N LYS A 83 -11.12 10.37 -1.58
CA LYS A 83 -10.44 11.66 -1.71
C LYS A 83 -9.67 12.07 -0.45
N THR A 84 -9.93 11.42 0.68
CA THR A 84 -9.24 11.72 1.94
C THR A 84 -7.77 11.36 1.84
N ALA A 85 -6.89 12.24 2.30
CA ALA A 85 -5.46 11.97 2.34
C ALA A 85 -5.13 10.90 3.40
N PRO A 86 -4.74 9.69 3.00
CA PRO A 86 -4.54 8.60 3.94
C PRO A 86 -3.25 8.82 4.74
N VAL A 87 -3.29 8.38 6.00
CA VAL A 87 -2.15 8.42 6.91
C VAL A 87 -1.37 7.12 6.76
N PHE A 88 -0.08 7.25 6.45
CA PHE A 88 0.86 6.16 6.53
C PHE A 88 1.23 5.96 8.01
N ASP A 89 0.71 4.89 8.59
CA ASP A 89 0.96 4.43 9.95
C ASP A 89 1.89 3.19 9.98
N PRO A 90 3.17 3.36 10.34
CA PRO A 90 4.11 2.24 10.48
C PRO A 90 3.68 1.19 11.51
N VAL A 91 2.92 1.58 12.55
CA VAL A 91 2.45 0.65 13.59
C VAL A 91 1.40 -0.30 13.02
N LYS A 92 0.47 0.21 12.20
CA LYS A 92 -0.48 -0.65 11.48
C LYS A 92 0.23 -1.58 10.51
N LEU A 93 1.25 -1.09 9.79
CA LEU A 93 2.05 -1.92 8.88
C LEU A 93 2.73 -3.08 9.62
N GLU A 94 3.36 -2.82 10.77
CA GLU A 94 4.00 -3.85 11.60
C GLU A 94 2.98 -4.86 12.16
N TRP A 95 1.83 -4.38 12.63
CA TRP A 95 0.74 -5.25 13.07
C TRP A 95 0.27 -6.19 11.96
N MET A 96 0.07 -5.66 10.74
CA MET A 96 -0.28 -6.46 9.57
C MET A 96 0.80 -7.50 9.25
N ASN A 97 2.08 -7.11 9.31
CA ASN A 97 3.18 -8.05 9.08
C ASN A 97 3.13 -9.22 10.08
N GLY A 98 2.88 -8.93 11.36
CA GLY A 98 2.69 -9.96 12.37
C GLY A 98 1.50 -10.88 12.10
N MET A 99 0.39 -10.36 11.57
CA MET A 99 -0.77 -11.18 11.18
C MET A 99 -0.40 -12.15 10.06
N TYR A 100 0.30 -11.69 9.03
CA TYR A 100 0.77 -12.53 7.93
C TYR A 100 1.77 -13.59 8.38
N ILE A 101 2.70 -13.24 9.27
CA ILE A 101 3.67 -14.21 9.84
C ILE A 101 2.93 -15.33 10.59
N ARG A 102 1.92 -14.98 11.40
CA ARG A 102 1.11 -15.98 12.14
C ARG A 102 0.27 -16.88 11.24
N GLN A 103 -0.20 -16.36 10.11
CA GLN A 103 -1.01 -17.10 9.14
C GLN A 103 -0.16 -17.93 8.16
N SER A 104 1.13 -17.61 8.02
CA SER A 104 2.01 -18.27 7.06
C SER A 104 2.48 -19.64 7.55
N GLN A 105 2.64 -20.58 6.61
CA GLN A 105 3.25 -21.88 6.91
C GLN A 105 4.71 -21.70 7.33
N LYS A 106 5.17 -22.50 8.31
CA LYS A 106 6.54 -22.41 8.88
C LYS A 106 7.65 -22.40 7.83
N SER A 107 7.49 -23.14 6.73
CA SER A 107 8.44 -23.20 5.61
C SER A 107 8.54 -21.87 4.85
N LYS A 108 7.40 -21.24 4.56
CA LYS A 108 7.31 -19.95 3.85
C LYS A 108 7.95 -18.81 4.67
N VAL A 109 7.64 -18.76 5.97
CA VAL A 109 8.24 -17.80 6.90
C VAL A 109 9.76 -17.95 6.94
N LYS A 110 10.27 -19.20 7.02
CA LYS A 110 11.72 -19.45 7.04
C LYS A 110 12.40 -18.91 5.78
N SER A 111 11.83 -19.13 4.59
CA SER A 111 12.39 -18.58 3.35
C SER A 111 12.38 -17.05 3.30
N GLN A 112 11.31 -16.41 3.77
CA GLN A 112 11.19 -14.95 3.74
C GLN A 112 12.15 -14.28 4.73
N ILE A 113 12.37 -14.88 5.91
CA ILE A 113 13.37 -14.41 6.87
C ILE A 113 14.79 -14.57 6.31
N LEU A 114 15.09 -15.69 5.65
CA LEU A 114 16.41 -15.93 5.05
C LEU A 114 16.75 -14.93 3.94
N ILE A 115 15.77 -14.49 3.14
CA ILE A 115 15.95 -13.49 2.09
C ILE A 115 16.21 -12.09 2.67
N GLY A 116 15.67 -11.76 3.85
CA GLY A 116 15.91 -10.47 4.50
C GLY A 116 17.23 -10.37 5.30
N ILE A 117 17.93 -11.48 5.51
CA ILE A 117 19.20 -11.55 6.26
C ILE A 117 20.43 -11.64 5.33
N LEU A 118 20.22 -12.03 4.07
CA LEU A 118 21.25 -12.16 3.04
C LEU A 118 21.30 -10.93 2.13
#